data_AF-A0A2G3A532-F1
#
_entry.id   AF-A0A2G3A532-F1
#
_cell.length_a   1.000
_cell.length_b   1.000
_cell.length_c   1.000
_cell.angle_alpha   90.00
_cell.angle_beta   90.00
_cell.angle_gamma   90.00
#
_symmetry.space_group_name_H-M   'P 1'
#
loop_
_entity.id
_entity.type
_entity.pdbx_description
1 polymer ?
#
loop_
_entity_poly.entity_id
_entity_poly.type
_entity_poly.pdbx_seq_one_letter_code
_entity_poly.pdbx_strand_id
1 'polypeptide(L)'
;MLRVPHRKRDGCIRKAAIIRLGFPHQLSEAAEYARKKGVVLKGDLPIGVDRNSVDTWVYPNLFRMNTSTGAPPDYFDKNGQNWGFPTYNWEEMSKDNYGWWRARLTQMGKYFTAYRIDHILGFFRIWELPEHAMTGLCGKFRPSIPISQEELESEGLWDFNRLTQPYIGQELLQVYPNPHQPPVNSFSKFPLPYETGEKSSLPPYCSPLETQMVNAEIGFSLLKVASMLSKDLLKGG
;
A
#
# COMPACT_ATOMS: atom_id res chain seq x y z
N MET A 1 19.57 -27.84 -16.61
CA MET A 1 18.37 -27.02 -16.93
C MET A 1 17.34 -27.93 -17.63
N LEU A 2 16.34 -28.44 -16.90
CA LEU A 2 15.32 -29.33 -17.46
C LEU A 2 14.34 -28.52 -18.34
N ARG A 3 14.46 -28.65 -19.67
CA ARG A 3 13.51 -28.02 -20.60
C ARG A 3 12.18 -28.78 -20.55
N VAL A 4 11.11 -28.08 -20.18
CA VAL A 4 9.75 -28.61 -20.28
C VAL A 4 9.39 -28.81 -21.77
N PRO A 5 8.91 -30.01 -22.17
CA PRO A 5 8.53 -30.29 -23.56
C PRO A 5 7.52 -29.28 -24.10
N HIS A 6 7.65 -28.88 -25.38
CA HIS A 6 6.87 -27.78 -25.99
C HIS A 6 5.35 -27.96 -25.83
N ARG A 7 4.83 -29.17 -26.09
CA ARG A 7 3.41 -29.52 -25.92
C ARG A 7 2.88 -29.34 -24.49
N LYS A 8 3.72 -29.60 -23.47
CA LYS A 8 3.35 -29.42 -22.05
C LYS A 8 3.35 -27.94 -21.67
N ARG A 9 4.28 -27.14 -22.23
CA ARG A 9 4.29 -25.68 -22.06
C ARG A 9 3.02 -25.05 -22.62
N ASP A 10 2.59 -25.44 -23.82
CA ASP A 10 1.42 -24.85 -24.47
C ASP A 10 0.12 -25.14 -23.69
N GLY A 11 0.01 -26.33 -23.09
CA GLY A 11 -1.10 -26.69 -22.21
C GLY A 11 -1.13 -25.86 -20.91
N CYS A 12 0.01 -25.64 -20.27
CA CYS A 12 0.12 -24.81 -19.07
C CYS A 12 -0.22 -23.34 -19.36
N ILE A 13 0.27 -22.80 -20.49
CA ILE A 13 -0.02 -21.43 -20.92
C ILE A 13 -1.51 -21.24 -21.16
N ARG A 14 -2.16 -22.19 -21.85
CA ARG A 14 -3.61 -22.13 -22.09
C ARG A 14 -4.41 -22.15 -20.79
N LYS A 15 -4.05 -23.00 -19.83
CA LYS A 15 -4.71 -23.03 -18.51
C LYS A 15 -4.56 -21.71 -17.76
N ALA A 16 -3.35 -21.16 -17.70
CA ALA A 16 -3.10 -19.88 -17.07
C ALA A 16 -3.88 -18.74 -17.76
N ALA A 17 -3.98 -18.76 -19.08
CA ALA A 17 -4.78 -17.81 -19.85
C ALA A 17 -6.29 -17.92 -19.53
N ILE A 18 -6.83 -19.15 -19.45
CA ILE A 18 -8.24 -19.37 -19.08
C ILE A 18 -8.53 -18.79 -17.70
N ILE A 19 -7.68 -19.07 -16.71
CA ILE A 19 -7.85 -18.53 -15.35
C ILE A 19 -7.74 -17.00 -15.36
N ARG A 20 -6.74 -16.44 -16.05
CA ARG A 20 -6.53 -14.99 -16.16
C ARG A 20 -7.70 -14.26 -16.83
N LEU A 21 -8.40 -14.91 -17.76
CA LEU A 21 -9.57 -14.33 -18.45
C LEU A 21 -10.86 -14.56 -17.67
N GLY A 22 -11.03 -15.72 -17.02
CA GLY A 22 -12.25 -16.07 -16.29
C GLY A 22 -12.36 -15.43 -14.91
N PHE A 23 -11.25 -15.27 -14.19
CA PHE A 23 -11.25 -14.68 -12.84
C PHE A 23 -11.75 -13.23 -12.80
N PRO A 24 -11.31 -12.32 -13.69
CA PRO A 24 -11.87 -10.98 -13.80
C PRO A 24 -13.40 -10.97 -13.91
N HIS A 25 -13.96 -11.85 -14.74
CA HIS A 25 -15.40 -11.92 -14.95
C HIS A 25 -16.13 -12.34 -13.68
N GLN A 26 -15.68 -13.42 -13.04
CA GLN A 26 -16.27 -13.91 -11.78
C GLN A 26 -16.18 -12.86 -10.65
N LEU A 27 -15.05 -12.16 -10.55
CA LEU A 27 -14.84 -11.13 -9.54
C LEU A 27 -15.72 -9.90 -9.80
N SER A 28 -15.88 -9.50 -11.07
CA SER A 28 -16.80 -8.43 -11.46
C SER A 28 -18.25 -8.78 -11.11
N GLU A 29 -18.72 -9.99 -11.43
CA GLU A 29 -20.08 -10.43 -11.11
C GLU A 29 -20.34 -10.45 -9.60
N ALA A 30 -19.38 -10.97 -8.81
CA ALA A 30 -19.48 -10.97 -7.36
C ALA A 30 -19.52 -9.54 -6.78
N ALA A 31 -18.69 -8.64 -7.31
CA ALA A 31 -18.66 -7.24 -6.90
C ALA A 31 -19.96 -6.50 -7.25
N GLU A 32 -20.53 -6.73 -8.43
CA GLU A 32 -21.82 -6.18 -8.83
C GLU A 32 -22.96 -6.71 -7.97
N TYR A 33 -22.96 -8.01 -7.68
CA TYR A 33 -23.94 -8.61 -6.79
C TYR A 33 -23.90 -7.99 -5.38
N ALA A 34 -22.69 -7.83 -4.81
CA ALA A 34 -22.50 -7.17 -3.53
C ALA A 34 -23.03 -5.73 -3.56
N ARG A 35 -22.69 -4.94 -4.60
CA ARG A 35 -23.20 -3.58 -4.77
C ARG A 35 -24.73 -3.51 -4.84
N LYS A 36 -25.38 -4.42 -5.58
CA LYS A 36 -26.85 -4.52 -5.65
C LYS A 36 -27.50 -4.81 -4.30
N LYS A 37 -26.75 -5.38 -3.35
CA LYS A 37 -27.18 -5.66 -1.98
C LYS A 37 -26.74 -4.58 -0.98
N GLY A 38 -26.16 -3.48 -1.44
CA GLY A 38 -25.65 -2.41 -0.58
C GLY A 38 -24.35 -2.76 0.15
N VAL A 39 -23.65 -3.82 -0.26
CA VAL A 39 -22.38 -4.26 0.34
C VAL A 39 -21.22 -3.79 -0.54
N VAL A 40 -20.22 -3.15 0.08
CA VAL A 40 -18.97 -2.76 -0.59
C VAL A 40 -17.90 -3.81 -0.41
N LEU A 41 -17.15 -4.07 -1.49
CA LEU A 41 -15.92 -4.82 -1.41
C LEU A 41 -14.75 -3.87 -1.22
N LYS A 42 -13.95 -4.12 -0.18
CA LYS A 42 -12.70 -3.42 0.11
C LYS A 42 -11.53 -4.31 -0.27
N GLY A 43 -10.73 -3.87 -1.23
CA GLY A 43 -9.51 -4.57 -1.64
C GLY A 43 -8.37 -4.35 -0.65
N ASP A 44 -7.42 -5.29 -0.60
CA ASP A 44 -6.16 -5.14 0.12
C ASP A 44 -5.01 -5.27 -0.88
N LEU A 45 -4.12 -4.28 -0.91
CA LEU A 45 -3.04 -4.17 -1.86
C LEU A 45 -1.69 -4.29 -1.16
N PRO A 46 -0.99 -5.44 -1.27
CA PRO A 46 0.34 -5.61 -0.72
C PRO A 46 1.33 -4.57 -1.26
N ILE A 47 2.19 -4.04 -0.40
CA ILE A 47 3.20 -3.07 -0.82
C ILE A 47 4.19 -3.65 -1.82
N GLY A 48 4.52 -4.94 -1.74
CA GLY A 48 5.56 -5.58 -2.55
C GLY A 48 5.06 -6.71 -3.46
N VAL A 49 5.98 -7.23 -4.28
CA VAL A 49 5.77 -8.40 -5.16
C VAL A 49 6.93 -9.38 -4.98
N ASP A 50 6.66 -10.67 -5.10
CA ASP A 50 7.69 -11.70 -4.92
C ASP A 50 8.84 -11.54 -5.94
N ARG A 51 10.07 -11.87 -5.52
CA ARG A 51 11.28 -11.81 -6.35
C ARG A 51 11.18 -12.67 -7.61
N ASN A 52 10.46 -13.79 -7.53
CA ASN A 52 10.25 -14.72 -8.62
C ASN A 52 8.86 -14.56 -9.26
N SER A 53 8.20 -13.42 -9.02
CA SER A 53 6.90 -13.11 -9.62
C SER A 53 7.01 -12.81 -11.12
N VAL A 54 5.86 -12.82 -11.80
CA VAL A 54 5.78 -12.38 -13.19
C VAL A 54 6.14 -10.90 -13.32
N ASP A 55 5.82 -10.06 -12.33
CA ASP A 55 6.14 -8.63 -12.36
C ASP A 55 7.66 -8.38 -12.40
N THR A 56 8.42 -9.05 -11.52
CA THR A 56 9.88 -8.93 -11.50
C THR A 56 10.54 -9.60 -12.70
N TRP A 57 9.90 -10.60 -13.31
CA TRP A 57 10.38 -11.22 -14.54
C TRP A 57 10.16 -10.34 -15.78
N VAL A 58 8.99 -9.70 -15.91
CA VAL A 58 8.64 -8.85 -17.06
C VAL A 58 9.27 -7.47 -16.95
N TYR A 59 9.34 -6.90 -15.74
CA TYR A 59 9.81 -5.54 -15.49
C TYR A 59 10.94 -5.48 -14.45
N PRO A 60 12.05 -6.24 -14.63
CA PRO A 60 13.10 -6.34 -13.61
C PRO A 60 13.75 -5.00 -13.27
N ASN A 61 13.80 -4.05 -14.23
CA ASN A 61 14.38 -2.71 -14.03
C ASN A 61 13.62 -1.85 -13.02
N LEU A 62 12.32 -2.13 -12.81
CA LEU A 62 11.48 -1.42 -11.84
C LEU A 62 11.76 -1.84 -10.39
N PHE A 63 12.53 -2.91 -10.19
CA PHE A 63 12.81 -3.48 -8.87
C PHE A 63 14.32 -3.57 -8.64
N ARG A 64 14.75 -3.33 -7.41
CA ARG A 64 16.15 -3.50 -6.99
C ARG A 64 16.36 -4.97 -6.65
N MET A 65 16.71 -5.77 -7.64
CA MET A 65 16.82 -7.23 -7.49
C MET A 65 17.97 -7.69 -6.57
N ASN A 66 18.87 -6.81 -6.12
CA ASN A 66 19.94 -7.18 -5.18
C ASN A 66 19.63 -6.77 -3.73
N THR A 67 18.39 -6.35 -3.46
CA THR A 67 17.93 -5.93 -2.13
C THR A 67 16.73 -6.75 -1.71
N SER A 68 16.39 -6.67 -0.42
CA SER A 68 15.17 -7.20 0.16
C SER A 68 14.48 -6.13 1.00
N THR A 69 13.19 -6.28 1.22
CA THR A 69 12.37 -5.38 2.04
C THR A 69 12.11 -6.04 3.38
N GLY A 70 12.04 -5.25 4.44
CA GLY A 70 11.75 -5.76 5.78
C GLY A 70 11.23 -4.72 6.76
N ALA A 71 11.48 -4.96 8.03
CA ALA A 71 11.25 -4.04 9.11
C ALA A 71 12.47 -3.99 10.05
N PRO A 72 12.77 -2.83 10.66
CA PRO A 72 13.82 -2.73 11.66
C PRO A 72 13.48 -3.59 12.89
N PRO A 73 14.48 -3.92 13.74
CA PRO A 73 14.23 -4.46 15.06
C PRO A 73 13.28 -3.58 15.87
N ASP A 74 12.35 -4.23 16.56
CA ASP A 74 11.44 -3.58 17.49
C ASP A 74 11.31 -4.38 18.79
N TYR A 75 10.39 -3.96 19.65
CA TYR A 75 10.15 -4.62 20.93
C TYR A 75 9.67 -6.08 20.78
N PHE A 76 8.90 -6.37 19.73
CA PHE A 76 8.32 -7.70 19.49
C PHE A 76 9.30 -8.63 18.78
N ASP A 77 10.13 -8.07 17.88
CA ASP A 77 11.17 -8.80 17.15
C ASP A 77 12.50 -8.05 17.21
N LYS A 78 13.37 -8.51 18.12
CA LYS A 78 14.73 -7.98 18.33
C LYS A 78 15.65 -8.17 17.12
N ASN A 79 15.32 -9.06 16.21
CA ASN A 79 16.11 -9.30 15.01
C ASN A 79 15.58 -8.49 13.81
N GLY A 80 14.42 -7.86 13.94
CA GLY A 80 13.69 -7.27 12.83
C GLY A 80 13.28 -8.32 11.80
N GLN A 81 12.58 -7.87 10.76
CA GLN A 81 11.98 -8.78 9.80
C GLN A 81 12.63 -8.63 8.43
N ASN A 82 12.78 -9.75 7.72
CA ASN A 82 13.02 -9.76 6.28
C ASN A 82 11.80 -10.38 5.59
N TRP A 83 11.10 -9.61 4.76
CA TRP A 83 9.92 -10.05 4.02
C TRP A 83 10.25 -10.69 2.66
N GLY A 84 11.50 -10.62 2.21
CA GLY A 84 12.03 -11.39 1.07
C GLY A 84 11.83 -10.76 -0.32
N PHE A 85 10.97 -9.76 -0.46
CA PHE A 85 10.71 -9.12 -1.77
C PHE A 85 11.62 -7.92 -2.05
N PRO A 86 11.99 -7.67 -3.32
CA PRO A 86 12.88 -6.57 -3.69
C PRO A 86 12.25 -5.19 -3.41
N THR A 87 13.09 -4.19 -3.15
CA THR A 87 12.64 -2.79 -3.03
C THR A 87 12.39 -2.17 -4.40
N TYR A 88 11.59 -1.11 -4.46
CA TYR A 88 11.29 -0.41 -5.70
C TYR A 88 12.46 0.43 -6.22
N ASN A 89 12.60 0.46 -7.53
CA ASN A 89 13.42 1.46 -8.21
C ASN A 89 12.57 2.69 -8.56
N TRP A 90 12.28 3.52 -7.55
CA TRP A 90 11.45 4.72 -7.71
C TRP A 90 11.97 5.70 -8.77
N GLU A 91 13.28 5.77 -8.97
CA GLU A 91 13.93 6.61 -10.00
C GLU A 91 13.63 6.11 -11.41
N GLU A 92 13.55 4.80 -11.62
CA GLU A 92 13.16 4.22 -12.91
C GLU A 92 11.65 4.36 -13.13
N MET A 93 10.86 4.05 -12.10
CA MET A 93 9.40 4.18 -12.15
C MET A 93 8.94 5.63 -12.36
N SER A 94 9.69 6.64 -11.94
CA SER A 94 9.27 8.04 -12.15
C SER A 94 9.35 8.44 -13.63
N LYS A 95 10.18 7.79 -14.45
CA LYS A 95 10.38 8.11 -15.87
C LYS A 95 9.13 7.92 -16.73
N ASP A 96 8.27 6.97 -16.38
CA ASP A 96 6.98 6.72 -17.05
C ASP A 96 5.78 7.24 -16.24
N ASN A 97 6.05 8.14 -15.28
CA ASN A 97 5.08 8.66 -14.33
C ASN A 97 4.37 7.50 -13.59
N TYR A 98 5.15 6.56 -13.08
CA TYR A 98 4.71 5.43 -12.26
C TYR A 98 3.68 4.53 -12.96
N GLY A 99 3.90 4.25 -14.25
CA GLY A 99 2.96 3.53 -15.12
C GLY A 99 2.56 2.16 -14.57
N TRP A 100 3.51 1.40 -14.03
CA TRP A 100 3.24 0.11 -13.40
C TRP A 100 2.29 0.21 -12.20
N TRP A 101 2.52 1.17 -11.29
CA TRP A 101 1.66 1.39 -10.13
C TRP A 101 0.28 1.89 -10.53
N ARG A 102 0.19 2.80 -11.51
CA ARG A 102 -1.09 3.27 -12.05
C ARG A 102 -1.89 2.11 -12.63
N ALA A 103 -1.30 1.30 -13.49
CA ALA A 103 -1.97 0.12 -14.05
C ALA A 103 -2.47 -0.84 -12.95
N ARG A 104 -1.69 -1.05 -11.89
CA ARG A 104 -2.07 -1.88 -10.74
C ARG A 104 -3.30 -1.31 -10.01
N LEU A 105 -3.28 -0.01 -9.71
CA LEU A 105 -4.39 0.68 -9.05
C LEU A 105 -5.65 0.73 -9.93
N THR A 106 -5.51 1.05 -11.23
CA THR A 106 -6.63 1.06 -12.19
C THR A 106 -7.27 -0.32 -12.32
N GLN A 107 -6.46 -1.39 -12.36
CA GLN A 107 -6.99 -2.75 -12.45
C GLN A 107 -7.79 -3.13 -11.20
N MET A 108 -7.31 -2.75 -10.02
CA MET A 108 -8.08 -2.94 -8.78
C MET A 108 -9.36 -2.11 -8.78
N GLY A 109 -9.29 -0.88 -9.31
CA GLY A 109 -10.37 0.08 -9.58
C GLY A 109 -11.66 -0.53 -10.11
N LYS A 110 -11.52 -1.57 -10.94
CA LYS A 110 -12.63 -2.23 -11.64
C LYS A 110 -13.52 -3.07 -10.73
N TYR A 111 -13.00 -3.54 -9.58
CA TYR A 111 -13.69 -4.52 -8.75
C TYR A 111 -14.08 -3.96 -7.39
N PHE A 112 -13.22 -3.16 -6.77
CA PHE A 112 -13.42 -2.73 -5.38
C PHE A 112 -13.81 -1.25 -5.30
N THR A 113 -14.60 -0.93 -4.28
CA THR A 113 -15.01 0.47 -4.01
C THR A 113 -13.93 1.22 -3.23
N ALA A 114 -13.17 0.50 -2.40
CA ALA A 114 -12.13 1.06 -1.55
C ALA A 114 -10.92 0.12 -1.48
N TYR A 115 -9.75 0.68 -1.16
CA TYR A 115 -8.50 -0.05 -1.01
C TYR A 115 -7.88 0.20 0.35
N ARG A 116 -7.39 -0.86 0.98
CA ARG A 116 -6.29 -0.78 1.93
C ARG A 116 -5.00 -0.95 1.12
N ILE A 117 -4.08 0.00 1.27
CA ILE A 117 -2.71 -0.18 0.79
C ILE A 117 -1.89 -0.60 2.00
N ASP A 118 -1.38 -1.83 1.94
CA ASP A 118 -0.53 -2.36 2.98
C ASP A 118 0.77 -1.57 3.06
N HIS A 119 1.29 -1.38 4.28
CA HIS A 119 2.54 -0.67 4.54
C HIS A 119 2.73 0.62 3.70
N ILE A 120 1.71 1.49 3.73
CA ILE A 120 1.65 2.73 2.93
C ILE A 120 2.90 3.60 3.06
N LEU A 121 3.58 3.56 4.22
CA LEU A 121 4.87 4.22 4.46
C LEU A 121 5.93 3.85 3.43
N GLY A 122 5.86 2.65 2.82
CA GLY A 122 6.77 2.21 1.76
C GLY A 122 6.79 3.10 0.51
N PHE A 123 5.77 3.95 0.30
CA PHE A 123 5.77 4.97 -0.76
C PHE A 123 6.64 6.19 -0.41
N PHE A 124 6.81 6.45 0.88
CA PHE A 124 7.69 7.48 1.42
C PHE A 124 9.10 6.90 1.63
N ARG A 125 9.25 5.89 2.50
CA ARG A 125 10.50 5.18 2.77
C ARG A 125 10.25 3.74 3.14
N ILE A 126 11.21 2.87 2.83
CA ILE A 126 11.11 1.45 3.16
C ILE A 126 12.40 0.93 3.76
N TRP A 127 12.30 -0.04 4.66
CA TRP A 127 13.47 -0.68 5.25
C TRP A 127 14.09 -1.64 4.24
N GLU A 128 15.21 -1.22 3.65
CA GLU A 128 15.96 -1.93 2.62
C GLU A 128 17.10 -2.73 3.27
N LEU A 129 17.15 -4.02 2.92
CA LEU A 129 18.13 -5.00 3.37
C LEU A 129 18.97 -5.48 2.18
N PRO A 130 20.22 -5.92 2.38
CA PRO A 130 20.92 -6.75 1.41
C PRO A 130 20.12 -8.03 1.12
N GLU A 131 20.11 -8.51 -0.13
CA GLU A 131 19.34 -9.71 -0.51
C GLU A 131 19.65 -10.95 0.35
N HIS A 132 20.91 -11.14 0.75
CA HIS A 132 21.36 -12.28 1.53
C HIS A 132 21.10 -12.16 3.03
N ALA A 133 20.50 -11.06 3.50
CA ALA A 133 20.21 -10.88 4.92
C ALA A 133 19.16 -11.89 5.37
N MET A 134 19.38 -12.57 6.49
CA MET A 134 18.39 -13.50 7.07
C MET A 134 17.42 -12.80 8.03
N THR A 135 17.82 -11.64 8.57
CA THR A 135 17.08 -10.87 9.57
C THR A 135 16.98 -9.40 9.14
N GLY A 136 16.23 -8.60 9.90
CA GLY A 136 16.08 -7.15 9.66
C GLY A 136 17.25 -6.28 10.18
N LEU A 137 18.26 -6.86 10.83
CA LEU A 137 19.32 -6.13 11.54
C LEU A 137 20.17 -5.22 10.64
N CYS A 138 20.52 -5.69 9.44
CA CYS A 138 21.46 -4.99 8.56
C CYS A 138 20.78 -4.02 7.59
N GLY A 139 19.54 -3.63 7.87
CA GLY A 139 18.77 -2.78 6.98
C GLY A 139 18.99 -1.29 7.20
N LYS A 140 18.41 -0.50 6.30
CA LYS A 140 18.36 0.97 6.39
C LYS A 140 17.12 1.50 5.69
N PHE A 141 16.61 2.65 6.14
CA PHE A 141 15.55 3.32 5.39
C PHE A 141 16.03 3.80 4.03
N ARG A 142 15.18 3.62 3.01
CA ARG A 142 15.39 4.16 1.67
C ARG A 142 14.14 4.88 1.17
N PRO A 143 14.23 6.19 0.87
CA PRO A 143 15.36 7.07 1.16
C PRO A 143 15.61 7.18 2.68
N SER A 144 16.87 7.43 3.05
CA SER A 144 17.27 7.68 4.44
C SER A 144 17.28 9.17 4.79
N ILE A 145 16.98 10.03 3.81
CA ILE A 145 17.02 11.48 3.95
C ILE A 145 15.69 11.93 4.57
N PRO A 146 15.71 12.71 5.66
CA PRO A 146 14.49 13.31 6.19
C PRO A 146 13.95 14.34 5.20
N ILE A 147 12.63 14.38 5.02
CA ILE A 147 11.96 15.43 4.25
C ILE A 147 11.71 16.62 5.17
N SER A 148 11.99 17.84 4.69
CA SER A 148 11.76 19.06 5.48
C SER A 148 10.29 19.49 5.43
N GLN A 149 9.88 20.33 6.39
CA GLN A 149 8.53 20.88 6.40
C GLN A 149 8.27 21.71 5.13
N GLU A 150 9.26 22.47 4.67
CA GLU A 150 9.16 23.32 3.48
C GLU A 150 8.96 22.48 2.21
N GLU A 151 9.61 21.32 2.09
CA GLU A 151 9.39 20.39 0.99
C GLU A 151 7.94 19.88 0.97
N LEU A 152 7.40 19.51 2.13
CA LEU A 152 6.00 19.06 2.26
C LEU A 152 5.02 20.18 1.89
N GLU A 153 5.25 21.40 2.37
CA GLU A 153 4.45 22.57 2.05
C GLU A 153 4.46 22.89 0.55
N SER A 154 5.62 22.75 -0.11
CA SER A 154 5.77 22.96 -1.56
C SER A 154 4.97 21.97 -2.40
N GLU A 155 4.75 20.76 -1.88
CA GLU A 155 3.92 19.71 -2.48
C GLU A 155 2.43 19.85 -2.09
N GLY A 156 2.06 20.93 -1.39
CA GLY A 156 0.69 21.23 -0.98
C GLY A 156 0.26 20.61 0.35
N LEU A 157 1.20 20.06 1.13
CA LEU A 157 0.96 19.51 2.48
C LEU A 157 1.33 20.54 3.55
N TRP A 158 0.44 21.50 3.78
CA TRP A 158 0.67 22.56 4.76
C TRP A 158 -0.10 22.37 6.08
N ASP A 159 -1.22 21.64 6.07
CA ASP A 159 -2.05 21.43 7.26
C ASP A 159 -1.72 20.10 7.96
N PHE A 160 -0.56 20.04 8.62
CA PHE A 160 -0.11 18.85 9.35
C PHE A 160 -1.08 18.43 10.46
N ASN A 161 -1.71 19.39 11.14
CA ASN A 161 -2.71 19.11 12.16
C ASN A 161 -3.92 18.37 11.57
N ARG A 162 -4.33 18.74 10.35
CA ARG A 162 -5.42 18.06 9.66
C ARG A 162 -5.03 16.69 9.10
N LEU A 163 -3.81 16.57 8.58
CA LEU A 163 -3.26 15.33 8.00
C LEU A 163 -2.97 14.26 9.06
N THR A 164 -2.78 14.68 10.31
CA THR A 164 -2.57 13.79 11.47
C THR A 164 -3.88 13.31 12.11
N GLN A 165 -5.04 13.74 11.59
CA GLN A 165 -6.36 13.35 12.10
C GLN A 165 -7.10 12.47 11.08
N PRO A 166 -7.73 11.36 11.53
CA PRO A 166 -8.58 10.54 10.65
C PRO A 166 -9.71 11.37 10.05
N TYR A 167 -9.96 11.22 8.75
CA TYR A 167 -11.02 11.94 8.06
C TYR A 167 -11.72 11.09 7.01
N ILE A 168 -13.05 11.09 7.07
CA ILE A 168 -13.93 10.53 6.05
C ILE A 168 -14.81 11.66 5.57
N GLY A 169 -14.83 11.89 4.25
CA GLY A 169 -15.67 12.91 3.63
C GLY A 169 -17.16 12.65 3.88
N GLN A 170 -17.93 13.70 4.12
CA GLN A 170 -19.37 13.58 4.39
C GLN A 170 -20.12 13.01 3.18
N GLU A 171 -19.66 13.28 1.95
CA GLU A 171 -20.18 12.69 0.73
C GLU A 171 -20.08 11.15 0.71
N LEU A 172 -19.02 10.57 1.27
CA LEU A 172 -18.84 9.11 1.35
C LEU A 172 -19.82 8.46 2.34
N LEU A 173 -20.20 9.19 3.39
CA LEU A 173 -21.17 8.71 4.40
C LEU A 173 -22.61 8.70 3.86
N GLN A 174 -22.94 9.59 2.91
CA GLN A 174 -24.27 9.64 2.29
C GLN A 174 -24.50 8.50 1.29
N VAL A 175 -23.43 8.00 0.65
CA VAL A 175 -23.50 6.92 -0.35
C VAL A 175 -23.61 5.53 0.31
N TYR A 176 -23.13 5.38 1.55
CA TYR A 176 -23.24 4.14 2.33
C TYR A 176 -23.86 4.42 3.70
N PRO A 177 -25.18 4.67 3.76
CA PRO A 177 -25.87 4.92 5.02
C PRO A 177 -25.78 3.66 5.88
N ASN A 178 -25.04 3.72 6.98
CA ASN A 178 -25.06 2.68 8.00
C ASN A 178 -26.28 2.93 8.91
N PRO A 179 -27.29 2.05 8.94
CA PRO A 179 -28.50 2.25 9.74
C PRO A 179 -28.26 2.23 11.26
N HIS A 180 -27.05 1.90 11.70
CA HIS A 180 -26.67 1.84 13.12
C HIS A 180 -25.63 2.92 13.53
N GLN A 181 -25.36 3.93 12.71
CA GLN A 181 -24.35 4.94 13.04
C GLN A 181 -24.91 6.02 13.99
N PRO A 182 -24.29 6.27 15.16
CA PRO A 182 -24.61 7.45 15.96
C PRO A 182 -24.20 8.74 15.21
N PRO A 183 -24.81 9.91 15.53
CA PRO A 183 -24.62 11.15 14.80
C PRO A 183 -23.15 11.57 14.68
N VAL A 184 -22.83 12.16 13.52
CA VAL A 184 -21.49 12.39 12.91
C VAL A 184 -20.53 13.30 13.73
N ASN A 185 -20.90 13.70 14.94
CA ASN A 185 -20.03 14.50 15.82
C ASN A 185 -19.07 13.66 16.67
N SER A 186 -19.16 12.34 16.60
CA SER A 186 -18.18 11.43 17.16
C SER A 186 -17.81 10.41 16.09
N PHE A 187 -16.73 10.69 15.34
CA PHE A 187 -15.90 9.56 14.94
C PHE A 187 -15.50 8.90 16.25
N SER A 188 -16.14 7.77 16.55
CA SER A 188 -15.62 6.82 17.50
C SER A 188 -14.17 6.62 17.06
N LYS A 189 -13.26 7.16 17.86
CA LYS A 189 -11.88 6.71 17.92
C LYS A 189 -11.99 5.20 17.80
N PHE A 190 -11.54 4.63 16.69
CA PHE A 190 -11.15 3.24 16.75
C PHE A 190 -9.97 3.29 17.69
N PRO A 191 -10.13 2.84 18.95
CA PRO A 191 -9.02 2.89 19.87
C PRO A 191 -7.97 2.01 19.23
N LEU A 192 -6.82 2.60 18.89
CA LEU A 192 -5.63 1.80 18.77
C LEU A 192 -5.53 1.02 20.09
N PRO A 193 -5.09 -0.26 20.09
CA PRO A 193 -5.18 -1.14 21.27
C PRO A 193 -4.55 -0.59 22.57
N TYR A 194 -3.86 0.55 22.51
CA TYR A 194 -3.36 1.30 23.66
C TYR A 194 -4.39 2.22 24.36
N GLU A 195 -5.56 2.49 23.76
CA GLU A 195 -6.57 3.40 24.33
C GLU A 195 -7.62 2.69 25.21
N THR A 196 -7.56 1.37 25.36
CA THR A 196 -8.37 0.66 26.37
C THR A 196 -7.75 0.88 27.75
N GLY A 197 -8.42 1.66 28.58
CA GLY A 197 -7.94 2.18 29.87
C GLY A 197 -7.72 1.15 30.99
N GLU A 198 -6.81 0.20 30.78
CA GLU A 198 -5.99 -0.29 31.88
C GLU A 198 -4.78 0.65 32.00
N LYS A 199 -4.59 1.23 33.20
CA LYS A 199 -3.34 1.89 33.56
C LYS A 199 -2.23 0.84 33.56
N SER A 200 -1.72 0.47 32.38
CA SER A 200 -0.46 -0.23 32.27
C SER A 200 0.62 0.78 32.68
N SER A 201 1.50 0.36 33.58
CA SER A 201 2.68 1.09 34.05
C SER A 201 3.76 1.24 32.97
N LEU A 202 3.37 1.27 31.69
CA LEU A 202 4.28 1.35 30.56
C LEU A 202 4.41 2.81 30.11
N PRO A 203 5.65 3.32 29.95
CA PRO A 203 5.86 4.68 29.46
C PRO A 203 5.32 4.84 28.04
N PRO A 204 4.79 6.02 27.67
CA PRO A 204 4.32 6.28 26.31
C PRO A 204 5.51 6.17 25.34
N TYR A 205 5.48 5.13 24.50
CA TYR A 205 6.60 4.67 23.67
C TYR A 205 6.81 5.47 22.38
N CYS A 206 6.04 6.54 22.18
CA CYS A 206 6.20 7.43 21.04
C CYS A 206 6.01 8.84 21.56
N SER A 207 7.05 9.67 21.43
CA SER A 207 6.88 11.10 21.71
C SER A 207 5.77 11.65 20.79
N PRO A 208 5.03 12.68 21.23
CA PRO A 208 4.06 13.36 20.36
C PRO A 208 4.65 13.76 19.01
N LEU A 209 5.95 14.07 18.98
CA LEU A 209 6.71 14.43 17.80
C LEU A 209 6.89 13.25 16.82
N GLU A 210 7.25 12.06 17.31
CA GLU A 210 7.40 10.86 16.46
C GLU A 210 6.05 10.43 15.87
N THR A 211 4.97 10.57 16.63
CA THR A 211 3.61 10.28 16.14
C THR A 211 3.20 11.27 15.04
N GLN A 212 3.52 12.55 15.21
CA GLN A 212 3.30 13.57 14.18
C GLN A 212 4.08 13.29 12.90
N MET A 213 5.34 12.86 13.02
CA MET A 213 6.18 12.51 11.88
C MET A 213 5.62 11.31 11.11
N VAL A 214 5.26 10.21 11.79
CA VAL A 214 4.67 9.03 11.14
C VAL A 214 3.39 9.40 10.39
N ASN A 215 2.54 10.23 11.00
CA ASN A 215 1.32 10.70 10.35
C ASN A 215 1.59 11.60 9.14
N ALA A 216 2.62 12.47 9.18
CA ALA A 216 3.05 13.26 8.04
C ALA A 216 3.56 12.36 6.89
N GLU A 217 4.31 11.30 7.20
CA GLU A 217 4.79 10.31 6.21
C GLU A 217 3.62 9.54 5.57
N ILE A 218 2.60 9.21 6.34
CA ILE A 218 1.35 8.63 5.82
C ILE A 218 0.67 9.63 4.88
N GLY A 219 0.54 10.90 5.28
CA GLY A 219 -0.04 11.96 4.45
C GLY A 219 0.68 12.13 3.11
N PHE A 220 2.02 12.16 3.12
CA PHE A 220 2.83 12.25 1.91
C PHE A 220 2.66 11.01 1.01
N SER A 221 2.67 9.82 1.63
CA SER A 221 2.45 8.57 0.90
C SER A 221 1.07 8.56 0.22
N LEU A 222 0.04 9.05 0.90
CA LEU A 222 -1.31 9.21 0.35
C LEU A 222 -1.35 10.21 -0.80
N LEU A 223 -0.65 11.35 -0.71
CA LEU A 223 -0.56 12.30 -1.82
C LEU A 223 0.17 11.73 -3.03
N LYS A 224 1.27 11.01 -2.81
CA LYS A 224 2.00 10.34 -3.90
C LYS A 224 1.08 9.37 -4.63
N VAL A 225 0.29 8.59 -3.90
CA VAL A 225 -0.74 7.71 -4.46
C VAL A 225 -1.84 8.52 -5.16
N ALA A 226 -2.34 9.60 -4.55
CA ALA A 226 -3.38 10.44 -5.15
C ALA A 226 -2.91 11.13 -6.44
N SER A 227 -1.64 11.56 -6.50
CA SER A 227 -1.00 12.13 -7.70
C SER A 227 -0.90 11.11 -8.82
N MET A 228 -0.61 9.84 -8.49
CA MET A 228 -0.65 8.75 -9.46
C MET A 228 -2.07 8.54 -10.02
N LEU A 229 -3.11 8.66 -9.17
CA LEU A 229 -4.51 8.46 -9.56
C LEU A 229 -5.13 9.67 -10.30
N SER A 230 -4.78 10.90 -9.91
CA SER A 230 -5.39 12.15 -10.41
C SER A 230 -5.11 12.39 -11.90
N LYS A 231 -3.91 12.01 -12.38
CA LYS A 231 -3.54 12.16 -13.80
C LYS A 231 -4.33 11.25 -14.75
N ASP A 232 -4.93 10.18 -14.24
CA ASP A 232 -5.77 9.28 -15.04
C ASP A 232 -7.24 9.75 -15.06
N LEU A 233 -7.70 10.44 -14.02
CA LEU A 233 -9.05 11.05 -13.97
C LEU A 233 -9.23 12.23 -14.94
N LEU A 234 -8.15 12.96 -15.27
CA LEU A 234 -8.20 14.09 -16.22
C LEU A 234 -8.13 13.68 -17.71
N LYS A 235 -7.98 12.39 -18.03
CA LYS A 235 -7.99 11.88 -19.42
C LYS A 235 -9.22 11.05 -19.78
N GLY A 236 -10.15 10.90 -18.86
CA GLY A 236 -11.44 10.23 -19.08
C GLY A 236 -12.60 11.21 -19.06
N GLY A 237 -12.67 12.07 -20.08
CA GLY A 237 -13.76 13.00 -20.37
C GLY A 237 -13.84 13.26 -21.86
#